data_AF-A0A3M1KVX9-F1
#
_entry.id   AF-A0A3M1KVX9-F1
#
_cell.length_a   1.000
_cell.length_b   1.000
_cell.length_c   1.000
_cell.angle_alpha   90.00
_cell.angle_beta   90.00
_cell.angle_gamma   90.00
#
_symmetry.space_group_name_H-M   'P 1'
#
loop_
_entity.id
_entity.type
_entity.pdbx_description
1 polymer ?
#
loop_
_entity_poly.entity_id
_entity_poly.type
_entity_poly.pdbx_seq_one_letter_code
_entity_poly.pdbx_strand_id
1 'polypeptide(L)' 'MNKPNFVIAGVQKAGTTSVYNYLSQHPEVYMSPVKETNFFERDWEV' A
#
# COMPACT_ATOMS: atom_id res chain seq x y z
N MET A 1 -16.89 7.56 5.49
CA MET A 1 -15.69 7.25 4.68
C MET A 1 -14.51 7.11 5.61
N ASN A 2 -13.87 5.94 5.63
CA ASN A 2 -12.63 5.76 6.38
C ASN A 2 -11.45 6.13 5.47
N LYS A 3 -10.57 7.00 5.95
CA LYS A 3 -9.35 7.39 5.24
C LYS A 3 -8.19 6.47 5.69
N PRO A 4 -7.20 6.20 4.83
CA PRO A 4 -6.00 5.50 5.26
C PRO A 4 -5.31 6.28 6.38
N ASN A 5 -4.87 5.57 7.42
CA ASN A 5 -4.10 6.11 8.54
C ASN A 5 -2.58 5.77 8.44
N PHE A 6 -2.23 4.89 7.52
CA PHE A 6 -0.87 4.41 7.26
C PHE A 6 -0.70 4.17 5.75
N VAL A 7 0.50 4.42 5.22
CA VAL A 7 0.84 4.24 3.81
C VAL A 7 2.19 3.53 3.68
N ILE A 8 2.24 2.46 2.89
CA ILE A 8 3.50 1.87 2.43
C ILE A 8 3.99 2.68 1.23
N ALA A 9 4.84 3.67 1.48
CA ALA A 9 5.27 4.63 0.47
C ALA A 9 6.36 4.11 -0.50
N GLY A 10 6.84 2.88 -0.33
CA GLY A 10 7.95 2.34 -1.12
C GLY A 10 9.19 2.01 -0.27
N VAL A 11 10.37 1.85 -0.86
CA VAL A 11 10.70 2.00 -2.28
C VAL A 11 10.58 0.68 -3.06
N GLN A 12 10.57 0.78 -4.40
CA GLN A 12 10.56 -0.41 -5.27
C GLN A 12 11.71 -1.35 -4.95
N LYS A 13 11.45 -2.66 -5.03
CA LYS A 13 12.42 -3.73 -4.73
C LYS A 13 12.94 -3.79 -3.28
N ALA A 14 12.36 -3.01 -2.36
CA ALA A 14 12.66 -3.09 -0.92
C ALA A 14 11.73 -4.05 -0.14
N GLY A 15 11.01 -4.94 -0.82
CA GLY A 15 10.14 -5.93 -0.17
C GLY A 15 8.77 -5.41 0.27
N THR A 16 8.27 -4.31 -0.32
CA THR A 16 6.95 -3.73 -0.03
C THR A 16 5.80 -4.72 -0.25
N THR A 17 5.92 -5.63 -1.22
CA THR A 17 4.97 -6.72 -1.44
C THR A 17 4.88 -7.67 -0.24
N SER A 18 6.01 -8.02 0.36
CA SER A 18 6.03 -8.90 1.54
C SER A 18 5.37 -8.20 2.73
N VAL A 19 5.71 -6.94 2.99
CA VAL A 19 5.09 -6.13 4.05
C VAL A 19 3.58 -6.03 3.86
N TYR A 20 3.11 -5.76 2.63
CA TYR A 20 1.70 -5.74 2.29
C TYR A 20 1.01 -7.08 2.62
N ASN A 21 1.62 -8.20 2.24
CA ASN A 21 1.07 -9.54 2.48
C ASN A 21 1.07 -9.95 3.96
N TYR A 22 2.04 -9.48 4.75
CA TYR A 22 2.07 -9.78 6.19
C TYR A 22 1.03 -8.95 6.95
N LEU A 23 0.90 -7.67 6.61
CA LEU A 23 -0.10 -6.79 7.23
C LEU A 23 -1.53 -7.20 6.87
N SER A 24 -1.77 -7.68 5.64
CA SER A 24 -3.11 -8.14 5.23
C SER A 24 -3.60 -9.38 5.97
N GLN A 25 -2.72 -10.13 6.63
CA GLN A 25 -3.09 -11.28 7.46
C GLN A 25 -3.51 -10.89 8.87
N HIS A 26 -3.25 -9.66 9.31
CA HIS A 26 -3.57 -9.21 10.67
C HIS A 26 -5.07 -8.87 10.78
N PRO A 27 -5.82 -9.42 11.76
CA PRO A 27 -7.28 -9.27 11.83
C PRO A 27 -7.75 -7.82 12.04
N GLU A 28 -6.89 -6.98 12.62
CA GLU A 28 -7.20 -5.56 12.88
C GLU A 28 -6.68 -4.61 11.80
N VAL A 29 -6.03 -5.13 10.75
CA VAL A 29 -5.50 -4.31 9.66
C VAL A 29 -6.32 -4.55 8.40
N TYR A 30 -6.83 -3.47 7.84
CA TYR A 30 -7.44 -3.49 6.51
C TYR A 30 -6.45 -2.93 5.50
N MET A 31 -6.07 -3.76 4.52
CA MET A 31 -5.28 -3.34 3.36
C MET A 31 -6.19 -3.01 2.18
N SER A 32 -5.82 -2.01 1.38
CA SER A 32 -6.51 -1.70 0.11
C SER A 32 -6.50 -2.93 -0.80
N PRO A 33 -7.63 -3.34 -1.42
CA PRO A 33 -7.67 -4.48 -2.33
C PRO A 33 -6.83 -4.27 -3.60
N VAL A 34 -6.61 -2.99 -3.97
CA VAL A 34 -5.68 -2.59 -5.04
C VAL A 34 -4.35 -2.22 -4.39
N LYS A 35 -3.29 -2.97 -4.70
CA LYS A 35 -1.91 -2.62 -4.37
C LYS A 35 -1.38 -1.61 -5.40
N GLU A 36 -0.53 -0.69 -4.97
CA GLU A 36 0.05 0.37 -5.83
C GLU A 36 -1.05 1.26 -6.43
N THR A 37 -1.83 1.92 -5.55
CA THR A 37 -2.96 2.75 -5.95
C THR A 37 -2.57 4.02 -6.68
N ASN A 38 -1.31 4.45 -6.54
CA ASN A 38 -0.70 5.63 -7.17
C ASN A 38 -1.52 6.92 -7.02
N PHE A 39 -2.39 6.99 -5.99
CA PHE A 39 -3.30 8.12 -5.80
C PHE A 39 -2.57 9.45 -5.52
N PHE A 40 -1.39 9.38 -4.89
CA PHE A 40 -0.58 10.55 -4.57
C PHE A 40 0.57 10.77 -5.57
N GLU A 41 0.70 9.93 -6.60
CA GLU A 41 1.72 10.14 -7.62
C GLU A 41 1.30 11.29 -8.53
N ARG A 42 2.19 12.27 -8.69
CA ARG A 42 1.92 13.48 -9.46
C ARG A 42 2.15 13.30 -10.95
N ASP A 43 3.15 12.50 -11.31
CA ASP A 43 3.72 12.43 -12.66
C ASP A 43 4.01 10.98 -13.09
N TRP A 44 3.02 10.08 -12.98
CA TRP A 44 3.17 8.70 -13.48
C TRP A 44 2.99 8.67 -15.00
N GLU A 45 4.09 8.69 -15.74
CA GLU A 45 4.13 8.28 -17.15
C GLU A 45 4.52 6.80 -17.24
N VAL A 46 3.71 6.02 -17.96
CA VAL A 46 3.89 4.58 -18.17
C VAL A 46 5.00 4.30 -19.17
#